data_AF-A0A117NCW9-F1
#
_entry.id   AF-A0A117NCW9-F1
#
_cell.length_a   1.000
_cell.length_b   1.000
_cell.length_c   1.000
_cell.angle_alpha   90.00
_cell.angle_beta   90.00
_cell.angle_gamma   90.00
#
_symmetry.space_group_name_H-M   'P 1'
#
loop_
_entity.id
_entity.type
_entity.pdbx_description
1 polymer ?
#
loop_
_entity_poly.entity_id
_entity_poly.type
_entity_poly.pdbx_seq_one_letter_code
_entity_poly.pdbx_strand_id
1 'polypeptide(L)'
;MSNINLADTVRTVAEESLRLALALGVADEVQWERSPVPQPREDTTQRASGGHGDPTGDIVLDPRRLAVRDAVSAAEEALARYAVELRQARVNVEAAVARWNGE
;
A
#
# COMPACT_ATOMS: atom_id res chain seq x y z
N MET A 1 31.84 -11.36 -8.27
CA MET A 1 30.53 -12.02 -8.11
C MET A 1 29.96 -11.54 -6.79
N SER A 2 28.82 -10.84 -6.80
CA SER A 2 28.22 -10.33 -5.57
C SER A 2 27.77 -11.52 -4.73
N ASN A 3 28.31 -11.65 -3.52
CA ASN A 3 27.98 -12.73 -2.60
C ASN A 3 26.66 -12.37 -1.90
N ILE A 4 25.58 -12.40 -2.67
CA ILE A 4 24.22 -12.16 -2.15
C ILE A 4 23.91 -13.31 -1.21
N ASN A 5 23.61 -13.01 0.05
CA ASN A 5 23.06 -14.00 0.97
C ASN A 5 21.61 -14.30 0.55
N LEU A 6 21.44 -15.28 -0.35
CA LEU A 6 20.15 -15.65 -0.92
C LEU A 6 19.09 -15.92 0.16
N ALA A 7 19.47 -16.58 1.26
CA ALA A 7 18.54 -16.89 2.34
C ALA A 7 18.00 -15.63 3.03
N ASP A 8 18.87 -14.65 3.28
CA ASP A 8 18.46 -13.38 3.86
C ASP A 8 17.63 -12.56 2.88
N THR A 9 18.02 -12.52 1.60
CA THR A 9 17.25 -11.82 0.57
C THR A 9 15.84 -12.39 0.42
N VAL A 10 15.69 -13.72 0.35
CA VAL A 10 14.37 -14.37 0.26
C VAL A 10 13.55 -14.09 1.52
N ARG A 11 14.17 -14.13 2.71
CA ARG A 11 13.49 -13.79 3.97
C ARG A 11 12.98 -12.36 3.96
N THR A 12 13.84 -11.38 3.68
CA THR A 12 13.47 -9.96 3.64
C THR A 12 12.35 -9.72 2.64
N VAL A 13 12.48 -10.29 1.44
CA VAL A 13 11.47 -10.13 0.38
C VAL A 13 10.11 -10.71 0.80
N ALA A 14 10.08 -11.90 1.40
CA ALA A 14 8.84 -12.50 1.90
C ALA A 14 8.23 -11.67 3.05
N GLU A 15 9.06 -11.22 3.99
CA GLU A 15 8.65 -10.43 5.15
C GLU A 15 8.05 -9.09 4.74
N GLU A 16 8.71 -8.34 3.85
CA GLU A 16 8.23 -7.05 3.36
C GLU A 16 6.96 -7.21 2.49
N SER A 17 6.87 -8.27 1.67
CA SER A 17 5.65 -8.54 0.90
C SER A 17 4.44 -8.79 1.81
N LEU A 18 4.63 -9.55 2.89
CA LEU A 18 3.57 -9.84 3.86
C LEU A 18 3.19 -8.59 4.67
N ARG A 19 4.18 -7.80 5.11
CA ARG A 19 3.93 -6.53 5.80
C ARG A 19 3.14 -5.56 4.93
N LEU A 20 3.50 -5.46 3.65
CA LEU A 20 2.79 -4.61 2.71
C LEU A 20 1.34 -5.07 2.51
N ALA A 21 1.09 -6.37 2.39
CA ALA A 21 -0.26 -6.92 2.31
C ALA A 21 -1.11 -6.59 3.55
N LEU A 22 -0.53 -6.69 4.75
CA LEU A 22 -1.21 -6.30 5.99
C LEU A 22 -1.51 -4.79 6.03
N ALA A 23 -0.55 -3.95 5.64
CA ALA A 23 -0.71 -2.50 5.60
C ALA A 23 -1.80 -2.08 4.59
N LEU A 24 -1.87 -2.75 3.43
CA LEU A 24 -2.91 -2.54 2.42
C LEU A 24 -4.30 -2.91 2.97
N GLY A 25 -4.41 -4.01 3.73
CA GLY A 25 -5.67 -4.38 4.39
C GLY A 25 -6.18 -3.29 5.34
N VAL A 26 -5.29 -2.71 6.14
CA VAL A 26 -5.64 -1.57 7.03
C VAL A 26 -5.98 -0.31 6.23
N ALA A 27 -5.23 -0.04 5.16
CA ALA A 27 -5.46 1.13 4.32
C ALA A 27 -6.81 1.06 3.59
N ASP A 28 -7.26 -0.14 3.19
CA ASP A 28 -8.56 -0.33 2.56
C ASP A 28 -9.72 0.04 3.50
N GLU A 29 -9.59 -0.24 4.80
CA GLU A 29 -10.58 0.17 5.79
C GLU A 29 -10.57 1.70 5.99
N VAL A 30 -9.39 2.29 6.19
CA VAL A 30 -9.25 3.70 6.58
C VAL A 30 -9.47 4.68 5.43
N GLN A 31 -9.21 4.30 4.17
CA GLN A 31 -9.37 5.20 3.02
C GLN A 31 -10.82 5.66 2.78
N TRP A 32 -11.79 4.97 3.38
CA TRP A 32 -13.21 5.32 3.32
C TRP A 32 -13.68 6.15 4.51
N GLU A 33 -12.93 6.15 5.61
CA GLU A 33 -13.25 6.88 6.84
C GLU A 33 -12.94 8.37 6.78
N ARG A 34 -13.73 9.19 7.48
CA ARG A 34 -13.44 10.64 7.59
C ARG A 34 -12.13 10.81 8.36
N SER A 35 -11.19 11.61 7.84
CA SER A 35 -9.95 11.87 8.56
C SER A 35 -10.27 12.45 9.95
N PRO A 36 -9.60 11.99 11.02
CA PRO A 36 -9.77 12.57 12.34
C PRO A 36 -9.36 14.05 12.31
N VAL A 37 -10.34 14.92 12.41
CA VAL A 37 -10.16 16.35 12.65
C VAL A 37 -10.14 16.54 14.17
N PRO A 38 -9.12 17.19 14.76
CA PRO A 38 -9.16 17.57 16.16
C PRO A 38 -10.39 18.45 16.40
N GLN A 39 -11.38 17.94 17.14
CA GLN A 39 -12.52 18.76 17.54
C GLN A 39 -12.05 19.75 18.61
N PRO A 40 -12.32 21.06 18.45
CA PRO A 40 -12.14 22.01 19.53
C PRO A 40 -12.96 21.54 20.74
N ARG A 41 -12.34 21.53 21.92
CA ARG A 41 -13.02 21.23 23.18
C ARG A 41 -14.09 22.31 23.38
N GLU A 42 -15.36 21.95 23.29
CA GLU A 42 -16.46 22.89 23.46
C GLU A 42 -16.50 23.41 24.89
N ASP A 43 -16.06 24.65 25.08
CA ASP A 43 -16.43 25.45 26.25
C ASP A 43 -16.46 26.95 25.88
N THR A 44 -17.32 27.29 24.91
CA THR A 44 -17.71 28.69 24.68
C THR A 44 -19.18 28.77 24.30
N THR A 45 -19.95 29.61 24.99
CA THR A 45 -21.40 29.83 24.89
C THR A 45 -21.87 30.53 23.61
N GLN A 46 -21.21 30.35 22.46
CA GLN A 46 -21.60 30.96 21.20
C GLN A 46 -22.41 30.00 20.32
N ARG A 47 -23.63 30.39 19.95
CA ARG A 47 -24.44 29.70 18.93
C ARG A 47 -23.65 29.64 17.62
N ALA A 48 -23.40 28.43 17.14
CA ALA A 48 -22.81 28.19 15.82
C ALA A 48 -23.71 28.80 14.73
N SER A 49 -23.20 29.82 14.05
CA SER A 49 -23.77 30.32 12.79
C SER A 49 -23.60 29.23 11.73
N GLY A 50 -24.71 28.65 11.28
CA GLY A 50 -24.74 27.55 10.32
C GLY A 50 -24.11 27.94 8.97
N GLY A 51 -22.88 27.49 8.75
CA GLY A 51 -22.34 27.32 7.41
C GLY A 51 -22.94 26.05 6.81
N HIS A 52 -23.57 26.16 5.65
CA HIS A 52 -23.93 24.99 4.85
C HIS A 52 -22.64 24.40 4.28
N GLY A 53 -21.89 23.67 5.12
CA GLY A 53 -20.71 22.93 4.67
C GLY A 53 -21.17 21.92 3.65
N ASP A 54 -20.53 21.91 2.46
CA ASP A 54 -20.74 20.86 1.49
C ASP A 54 -19.95 19.63 1.97
N PRO A 55 -20.62 18.65 2.61
CA PRO A 55 -19.93 17.51 3.18
C PRO A 55 -19.32 16.64 2.07
N THR A 56 -19.79 16.77 0.83
CA THR A 56 -19.31 15.99 -0.31
C THR A 56 -17.96 16.52 -0.78
N GLY A 57 -17.85 17.84 -0.98
CA GLY A 57 -16.59 18.50 -1.33
C GLY A 57 -15.50 18.27 -0.28
N ASP A 58 -15.86 18.42 1.00
CA ASP A 58 -14.93 18.23 2.12
C ASP A 58 -14.41 16.80 2.25
N ILE A 59 -15.20 15.79 1.83
CA ILE A 59 -14.79 14.37 1.85
C ILE A 59 -13.99 14.00 0.60
N VAL A 60 -14.38 14.48 -0.57
CA VAL A 60 -13.73 14.13 -1.86
C VAL A 60 -12.37 14.80 -2.00
N LEU A 61 -12.23 16.03 -1.51
CA LEU A 61 -11.01 16.82 -1.62
C LEU A 61 -10.12 16.74 -0.38
N ASP A 62 -10.40 15.83 0.56
CA ASP A 62 -9.57 15.60 1.75
C ASP A 62 -8.16 15.14 1.32
N PRO A 63 -7.12 15.99 1.48
CA PRO A 63 -5.77 15.68 1.00
C PRO A 63 -5.16 14.46 1.67
N ARG A 64 -5.58 14.15 2.91
CA ARG A 64 -5.08 12.98 3.64
C ARG A 64 -5.64 11.69 3.07
N ARG A 65 -6.93 11.70 2.70
CA ARG A 65 -7.58 10.57 2.03
C ARG A 65 -6.98 10.31 0.66
N LEU A 66 -6.73 11.38 -0.11
CA LEU A 66 -6.07 11.27 -1.41
C LEU A 66 -4.65 10.71 -1.28
N ALA A 67 -3.87 11.15 -0.29
CA ALA A 67 -2.54 10.61 -0.04
C ALA A 67 -2.54 9.11 0.32
N VAL A 68 -3.53 8.64 1.09
CA VAL A 68 -3.68 7.20 1.38
C VAL A 68 -4.01 6.42 0.10
N ARG A 69 -4.92 6.93 -0.73
CA ARG A 69 -5.29 6.29 -2.01
C ARG A 69 -4.11 6.20 -2.96
N ASP A 70 -3.37 7.29 -3.14
CA ASP A 70 -2.19 7.32 -3.99
C ASP A 70 -1.14 6.30 -3.51
N ALA A 71 -0.94 6.20 -2.19
CA ALA A 71 -0.03 5.21 -1.61
C ALA A 71 -0.51 3.76 -1.82
N VAL A 72 -1.81 3.50 -1.69
CA VAL A 72 -2.42 2.18 -1.96
C VAL A 72 -2.21 1.80 -3.42
N SER A 73 -2.58 2.67 -4.37
CA SER A 73 -2.41 2.40 -5.80
C SER A 73 -0.95 2.16 -6.17
N ALA A 74 -0.03 2.99 -5.66
CA ALA A 74 1.40 2.81 -5.93
C ALA A 74 1.94 1.47 -5.37
N ALA A 75 1.47 1.04 -4.19
CA ALA A 75 1.85 -0.22 -3.58
C ALA A 75 1.28 -1.44 -4.35
N GLU A 76 0.03 -1.40 -4.79
CA GLU A 76 -0.58 -2.44 -5.61
C GLU A 76 0.17 -2.62 -6.94
N GLU A 77 0.49 -1.52 -7.62
CA GLU A 77 1.29 -1.56 -8.83
C GLU A 77 2.69 -2.14 -8.59
N ALA A 78 3.33 -1.78 -7.46
CA ALA A 78 4.64 -2.31 -7.10
C ALA A 78 4.59 -3.82 -6.87
N LEU A 79 3.58 -4.33 -6.16
CA LEU A 79 3.35 -5.76 -5.96
C LEU A 79 3.11 -6.51 -7.28
N ALA A 80 2.31 -5.92 -8.18
CA ALA A 80 2.05 -6.51 -9.49
C ALA A 80 3.33 -6.65 -10.32
N ARG A 81 4.16 -5.59 -10.38
CA ARG A 81 5.47 -5.62 -11.07
C ARG A 81 6.40 -6.66 -10.44
N TYR A 82 6.52 -6.64 -9.12
CA TYR A 82 7.35 -7.58 -8.38
C TYR A 82 6.95 -9.05 -8.64
N ALA A 83 5.65 -9.36 -8.64
CA ALA A 83 5.16 -10.71 -8.91
C ALA A 83 5.50 -11.20 -10.33
N VAL A 84 5.42 -10.31 -11.33
CA VAL A 84 5.81 -10.61 -12.70
C VAL A 84 7.30 -10.91 -12.79
N GLU A 85 8.14 -10.07 -12.20
CA GLU A 85 9.60 -10.23 -12.20
C GLU A 85 10.03 -11.55 -11.53
N LEU A 86 9.48 -11.85 -10.35
CA LEU A 86 9.80 -13.07 -9.62
C LEU A 86 9.39 -14.32 -10.40
N ARG A 87 8.20 -14.30 -11.01
CA ARG A 87 7.71 -15.40 -11.85
C ARG A 87 8.63 -15.62 -13.04
N GLN A 88 9.05 -14.54 -13.71
CA GLN A 88 9.94 -14.63 -14.86
C GLN A 88 11.31 -15.20 -14.47
N ALA A 89 11.88 -14.73 -13.35
CA ALA A 89 13.15 -15.23 -12.83
C ALA A 89 13.08 -16.73 -12.53
N ARG A 90 12.00 -17.19 -11.87
CA ARG A 90 11.75 -18.61 -11.59
C ARG A 90 11.71 -19.44 -12.89
N VAL A 91 10.89 -19.02 -13.86
CA VAL A 91 10.75 -19.73 -15.15
C VAL A 91 12.10 -19.80 -15.89
N ASN A 92 12.89 -18.73 -15.88
CA ASN A 92 14.20 -18.72 -16.53
C ASN A 92 15.18 -19.70 -15.88
N VAL A 93 15.21 -19.77 -14.54
CA VAL A 93 16.04 -20.73 -13.81
C VAL A 93 15.60 -22.16 -14.08
N GLU A 94 14.30 -22.44 -14.01
CA GLU A 94 13.75 -23.77 -14.31
C GLU A 94 14.08 -24.22 -15.74
N ALA A 95 13.89 -23.34 -16.73
CA ALA A 95 14.22 -23.62 -18.12
C ALA A 95 15.72 -23.85 -18.34
N ALA A 96 16.58 -23.11 -17.63
CA ALA A 96 18.03 -23.31 -17.70
C ALA A 96 18.44 -24.67 -17.11
N VAL A 97 17.83 -25.08 -16.00
CA VAL A 97 18.06 -26.38 -15.37
C VAL A 97 17.55 -27.53 -16.26
N ALA A 98 16.36 -27.40 -16.84
CA ALA A 98 15.81 -28.39 -17.77
C ALA A 98 16.76 -28.61 -18.97
N ARG A 99 17.19 -27.51 -19.62
CA ARG A 99 18.14 -27.56 -20.75
C ARG A 99 19.47 -28.20 -20.37
N TRP A 100 19.97 -27.92 -19.15
CA TRP A 100 21.18 -28.54 -18.64
C TRP A 100 21.04 -30.06 -18.46
N ASN A 101 19.85 -30.53 -18.06
CA ASN A 101 19.55 -31.94 -17.87
C ASN A 101 19.18 -32.69 -19.16
N GLY A 102 19.10 -32.00 -20.31
CA GLY A 102 18.83 -32.60 -21.61
C GLY A 102 17.33 -32.70 -21.98
N GLU A 103 16.47 -31.96 -21.29
CA GLU A 103 15.07 -31.69 -21.68
C GLU A 103 14.97 -30.46 -22.59
#